data_AF-A0A2G1XF79-F1
#
_entry.id   AF-A0A2G1XF79-F1
#
_cell.length_a   1.000
_cell.length_b   1.000
_cell.length_c   1.000
_cell.angle_alpha   90.00
_cell.angle_beta   90.00
_cell.angle_gamma   90.00
#
_symmetry.space_group_name_H-M   'P 1'
#
loop_
_entity.id
_entity.type
_entity.pdbx_description
1 polymer ?
#
loop_
_entity_poly.entity_id
_entity_poly.type
_entity_poly.pdbx_seq_one_letter_code
_entity_poly.pdbx_strand_id
1 'polypeptide(L)'
;MAVLADKGRALRPDHFHLDFYDKNGGRWLPVRFERTDEAENVGVLDDRASDFPGFAIPAHGSVAVPLRLAFTPAAPGGPVTANVTAVQKRGTDGAWVGESDDYTFAVEPAAGPAPEPAGPPRHPGGAASPSGSPAPGVLADTGDLGALLGAGAVACALLAVGAVLVAGARTTRRKPPAAD
;
A
#
# COMPACT_ATOMS: atom_id res chain seq x y z
N MET A 1 11.09 1.45 -11.28
CA MET A 1 12.06 2.20 -10.47
C MET A 1 11.26 2.89 -9.39
N ALA A 2 11.59 2.70 -8.14
CA ALA A 2 11.04 3.45 -7.02
C ALA A 2 11.97 4.61 -6.67
N VAL A 3 11.40 5.75 -6.33
CA VAL A 3 12.13 6.92 -5.84
C VAL A 3 11.56 7.32 -4.49
N LEU A 4 12.43 7.52 -3.50
CA LEU A 4 12.07 8.03 -2.17
C LEU A 4 12.93 9.26 -1.84
N ALA A 5 12.28 10.36 -1.51
CA ALA A 5 12.93 11.62 -1.13
C ALA A 5 12.30 12.21 0.13
N ASP A 6 13.12 12.67 1.06
CA ASP A 6 12.65 13.45 2.21
C ASP A 6 12.81 14.95 1.96
N LYS A 7 11.92 15.74 2.54
CA LYS A 7 11.98 17.21 2.43
C LYS A 7 13.30 17.79 2.98
N GLY A 8 13.87 17.14 4.00
CA GLY A 8 15.12 17.55 4.64
C GLY A 8 16.39 17.16 3.88
N ARG A 9 16.28 16.38 2.80
CA ARG A 9 17.41 15.81 2.05
C ARG A 9 18.40 15.08 2.98
N ALA A 10 17.90 14.43 4.01
CA ALA A 10 18.68 13.68 5.01
C ALA A 10 18.49 12.15 4.91
N LEU A 11 17.45 11.68 4.21
CA LEU A 11 17.17 10.26 4.06
C LEU A 11 18.22 9.58 3.17
N ARG A 12 18.75 8.45 3.64
CA ARG A 12 19.81 7.67 3.00
C ARG A 12 19.36 6.22 2.80
N PRO A 13 19.99 5.46 1.88
CA PRO A 13 19.59 4.08 1.59
C PRO A 13 19.64 3.12 2.79
N ASP A 14 20.52 3.36 3.76
CA ASP A 14 20.66 2.56 4.99
C ASP A 14 19.58 2.88 6.05
N HIS A 15 18.79 3.94 5.86
CA HIS A 15 17.74 4.33 6.78
C HIS A 15 16.43 3.54 6.57
N PHE A 16 16.27 2.83 5.46
CA PHE A 16 15.03 2.13 5.12
C PHE A 16 15.29 0.88 4.28
N HIS A 17 14.29 0.01 4.22
CA HIS A 17 14.26 -1.17 3.35
C HIS A 17 12.96 -1.19 2.59
N LEU A 18 13.04 -1.43 1.27
CA LEU A 18 11.88 -1.74 0.44
C LEU A 18 12.06 -3.12 -0.17
N ASP A 19 11.09 -3.98 0.02
CA ASP A 19 11.01 -5.27 -0.66
C ASP A 19 9.79 -5.29 -1.59
N PHE A 20 9.90 -6.03 -2.68
CA PHE A 20 8.77 -6.35 -3.55
C PHE A 20 8.53 -7.85 -3.59
N TYR A 21 7.27 -8.26 -3.78
CA TYR A 21 6.93 -9.67 -3.84
C TYR A 21 7.01 -10.19 -5.28
N ASP A 22 7.94 -11.12 -5.53
CA ASP A 22 7.95 -11.93 -6.75
C ASP A 22 6.93 -13.06 -6.60
N LYS A 23 5.76 -12.88 -7.22
CA LYS A 23 4.68 -13.87 -7.18
C LYS A 23 5.05 -15.20 -7.86
N ASN A 24 5.90 -15.16 -8.90
CA ASN A 24 6.28 -16.36 -9.63
C ASN A 24 7.26 -17.21 -8.83
N GLY A 25 8.21 -16.57 -8.16
CA GLY A 25 9.14 -17.24 -7.24
C GLY A 25 8.63 -17.42 -5.81
N GLY A 26 7.48 -16.82 -5.45
CA GLY A 26 6.87 -16.94 -4.13
C GLY A 26 7.72 -16.33 -3.00
N ARG A 27 8.48 -15.26 -3.28
CA ARG A 27 9.49 -14.70 -2.37
C ARG A 27 9.48 -13.18 -2.34
N TRP A 28 9.92 -12.61 -1.21
CA TRP A 28 10.23 -11.19 -1.10
C TRP A 28 11.65 -10.95 -1.62
N LEU A 29 11.81 -9.95 -2.49
CA LEU A 29 13.08 -9.54 -3.07
C LEU A 29 13.40 -8.11 -2.63
N PRO A 30 14.63 -7.85 -2.14
CA PRO A 30 15.02 -6.52 -1.71
C PRO A 30 15.29 -5.60 -2.89
N VAL A 31 14.86 -4.34 -2.78
CA VAL A 31 15.23 -3.27 -3.71
C VAL A 31 16.52 -2.63 -3.22
N ARG A 32 17.54 -2.61 -4.08
CA ARG A 32 18.79 -1.89 -3.81
C ARG A 32 18.64 -0.43 -4.21
N PHE A 33 18.91 0.46 -3.27
CA PHE A 33 18.85 1.90 -3.49
C PHE A 33 20.23 2.52 -3.61
N GLU A 34 20.34 3.45 -4.54
CA GLU A 34 21.45 4.38 -4.66
C GLU A 34 20.94 5.79 -4.42
N ARG A 35 21.80 6.66 -3.88
CA ARG A 35 21.46 8.05 -3.64
C ARG A 35 21.98 8.93 -4.76
N THR A 36 21.13 9.76 -5.34
CA THR A 36 21.50 10.74 -6.36
C THR A 36 22.07 12.01 -5.72
N ASP A 37 22.63 12.89 -6.55
CA ASP A 37 23.09 14.24 -6.18
C ASP A 37 21.92 15.18 -5.84
N GLU A 38 20.72 14.93 -6.34
CA GLU A 38 19.48 15.57 -5.92
C GLU A 38 19.01 15.12 -4.52
N ALA A 39 19.72 14.16 -3.90
CA ALA A 39 19.38 13.55 -2.62
C ALA A 39 18.14 12.65 -2.66
N GLU A 40 17.81 12.13 -3.84
CA GLU A 40 16.78 11.12 -4.03
C GLU A 40 17.38 9.73 -3.84
N ASN A 41 16.61 8.81 -3.26
CA ASN A 41 16.99 7.41 -3.20
C ASN A 41 16.27 6.67 -4.32
N VAL A 42 17.01 6.21 -5.32
CA VAL A 42 16.49 5.52 -6.50
C VAL A 42 16.80 4.04 -6.44
N GLY A 43 15.79 3.20 -6.68
CA GLY A 43 15.92 1.75 -6.64
C GLY A 43 15.16 1.09 -7.76
N VAL A 44 15.76 0.09 -8.41
CA VAL A 44 15.07 -0.71 -9.44
C VAL A 44 14.47 -1.93 -8.74
N LEU A 45 13.20 -2.21 -9.00
CA LEU A 45 12.55 -3.47 -8.61
C LEU A 45 13.07 -4.57 -9.55
N ASP A 46 14.35 -4.88 -9.40
CA ASP A 46 15.03 -6.01 -9.98
C ASP A 46 15.67 -6.82 -8.86
N ASP A 47 16.18 -7.99 -9.19
CA ASP A 47 17.19 -8.62 -8.36
C ASP A 47 18.25 -9.20 -9.29
N ARG A 48 19.33 -8.44 -9.49
CA ARG A 48 20.47 -8.89 -10.30
C ARG A 48 21.18 -10.12 -9.73
N ALA A 49 20.98 -10.43 -8.45
CA ALA A 49 21.54 -11.62 -7.82
C ALA A 49 20.62 -12.85 -7.98
N SER A 50 19.38 -12.68 -8.45
CA SER A 50 18.49 -13.78 -8.79
C SER A 50 18.06 -13.78 -10.25
N ASP A 51 17.24 -14.75 -10.61
CA ASP A 51 16.70 -15.03 -11.93
C ASP A 51 15.42 -14.22 -12.25
N PHE A 52 15.13 -13.15 -11.50
CA PHE A 52 13.89 -12.39 -11.66
C PHE A 52 13.84 -11.68 -13.03
N PRO A 53 12.91 -12.05 -13.93
CA PRO A 53 12.89 -11.55 -15.30
C PRO A 53 12.25 -10.15 -15.44
N GLY A 54 11.75 -9.58 -14.34
CA GLY A 54 10.88 -8.40 -14.34
C GLY A 54 9.40 -8.75 -14.35
N PHE A 55 8.55 -7.74 -14.49
CA PHE A 55 7.10 -7.89 -14.51
C PHE A 55 6.56 -7.95 -15.95
N ALA A 56 5.76 -8.98 -16.25
CA ALA A 56 5.03 -9.09 -17.50
C ALA A 56 3.62 -8.53 -17.33
N ILE A 57 3.32 -7.42 -18.02
CA ILE A 57 2.00 -6.80 -18.01
C ILE A 57 1.24 -7.29 -19.26
N PRO A 58 0.12 -8.00 -19.12
CA PRO A 58 -0.68 -8.42 -20.27
C PRO A 58 -1.29 -7.21 -20.98
N ALA A 59 -1.52 -7.32 -22.28
CA ALA A 59 -2.17 -6.27 -23.06
C ALA A 59 -3.53 -5.90 -22.42
N HIS A 60 -3.77 -4.61 -22.25
CA HIS A 60 -4.97 -4.06 -21.60
C HIS A 60 -5.20 -4.53 -20.16
N GLY A 61 -4.19 -5.08 -19.49
CA GLY A 61 -4.27 -5.50 -18.10
C GLY A 61 -3.37 -4.69 -17.18
N SER A 62 -3.36 -5.11 -15.91
CA SER A 62 -2.52 -4.54 -14.86
C SER A 62 -1.88 -5.66 -14.03
N VAL A 63 -0.79 -5.32 -13.36
CA VAL A 63 -0.11 -6.20 -12.41
C VAL A 63 -0.04 -5.46 -11.07
N ALA A 64 -0.57 -6.08 -10.02
CA ALA A 64 -0.38 -5.61 -8.65
C ALA A 64 0.92 -6.18 -8.10
N VAL A 65 1.80 -5.31 -7.61
CA VAL A 65 3.08 -5.67 -6.99
C VAL A 65 3.03 -5.29 -5.51
N PRO A 66 2.88 -6.26 -4.60
CA PRO A 66 2.95 -5.99 -3.17
C PRO A 66 4.33 -5.46 -2.78
N LEU A 67 4.35 -4.42 -1.95
CA LEU A 67 5.56 -3.81 -1.42
C LEU A 67 5.57 -3.90 0.11
N ARG A 68 6.76 -4.01 0.70
CA ARG A 68 7.01 -3.84 2.13
C ARG A 68 8.03 -2.75 2.32
N LEU A 69 7.65 -1.70 3.04
CA LEU A 69 8.53 -0.59 3.40
C LEU A 69 8.72 -0.58 4.90
N ALA A 70 9.96 -0.49 5.35
CA ALA A 70 10.32 -0.35 6.76
C ALA A 70 11.40 0.72 6.94
N PHE A 71 11.33 1.48 8.03
CA PHE A 71 12.33 2.46 8.42
C PHE A 71 13.12 1.97 9.63
N THR A 72 14.41 2.25 9.62
CA THR A 72 15.28 2.01 10.77
C THR A 72 15.08 3.10 11.83
N PRO A 73 15.45 2.86 13.10
CA PRO A 73 15.42 3.91 14.13
C PRO A 73 16.30 5.13 13.84
N ALA A 74 17.27 5.00 12.92
CA ALA A 74 18.16 6.09 12.50
C ALA A 74 17.55 6.97 11.40
N ALA A 75 16.40 6.59 10.84
CA ALA A 75 15.75 7.38 9.80
C ALA A 75 15.38 8.78 10.32
N PRO A 76 15.68 9.86 9.55
CA PRO A 76 15.24 11.19 9.91
C PRO A 76 13.72 11.26 9.90
N GLY A 77 13.14 11.88 10.92
CA GLY A 77 11.71 12.15 10.95
C GLY A 77 11.31 13.24 9.96
N GLY A 78 10.05 13.21 9.52
CA GLY A 78 9.45 14.23 8.67
C GLY A 78 8.86 13.69 7.36
N PRO A 79 8.41 14.60 6.47
CA PRO A 79 7.73 14.22 5.23
C PRO A 79 8.66 13.53 4.24
N VAL A 80 8.15 12.44 3.66
CA VAL A 80 8.75 11.65 2.59
C VAL A 80 7.76 11.56 1.44
N THR A 81 8.25 11.78 0.23
CA THR A 81 7.54 11.52 -1.02
C THR A 81 8.12 10.26 -1.65
N ALA A 82 7.24 9.37 -2.08
CA ALA A 82 7.58 8.19 -2.85
C ALA A 82 6.82 8.20 -4.18
N ASN A 83 7.49 7.78 -5.25
CA ASN A 83 6.84 7.51 -6.53
C ASN A 83 7.48 6.29 -7.20
N VAL A 84 6.82 5.79 -8.26
CA VAL A 84 7.31 4.65 -9.04
C VAL A 84 7.20 4.95 -10.53
N THR A 85 8.31 4.83 -11.24
CA THR A 85 8.39 4.91 -12.70
C THR A 85 8.46 3.50 -13.32
N ALA A 86 7.65 3.25 -14.35
CA ALA A 86 7.73 2.06 -15.16
C ALA A 86 8.72 2.25 -16.32
N VAL A 87 9.69 1.35 -16.43
CA VAL A 87 10.66 1.31 -17.52
C VAL A 87 10.49 -0.01 -18.27
N GLN A 88 10.23 0.07 -19.57
CA GLN A 88 10.18 -1.09 -20.46
C GLN A 88 11.59 -1.38 -20.97
N LYS A 89 12.08 -2.60 -20.74
CA LYS A 89 13.31 -3.08 -21.36
C LYS A 89 13.13 -3.23 -22.87
N ARG A 90 14.05 -2.67 -23.66
CA ARG A 90 14.15 -2.79 -25.12
C ARG A 90 15.57 -3.19 -25.49
N GLY A 91 15.80 -4.50 -25.65
CA GLY A 91 17.15 -5.02 -25.88
C GLY A 91 18.06 -4.74 -24.69
N THR A 92 19.16 -4.01 -24.93
CA THR A 92 20.09 -3.54 -23.90
C THR A 92 19.67 -2.22 -23.25
N ASP A 93 18.66 -1.55 -23.79
CA ASP A 93 18.23 -0.22 -23.37
C ASP A 93 16.88 -0.28 -22.62
N GLY A 94 16.49 0.83 -22.01
CA GLY A 94 15.20 0.99 -21.34
C GLY A 94 14.46 2.23 -21.86
N ALA A 95 13.15 2.11 -22.08
CA ALA A 95 12.28 3.24 -22.39
C ALA A 95 11.33 3.50 -21.22
N TRP A 96 11.20 4.75 -20.80
CA TRP A 96 10.21 5.13 -19.79
C TRP A 96 8.82 5.06 -20.40
N VAL A 97 7.88 4.42 -19.68
CA VAL A 97 6.53 4.14 -20.22
C VAL A 97 5.40 4.60 -19.31
N GLY A 98 5.72 5.13 -18.13
CA GLY A 98 4.74 5.71 -17.23
C GLY A 98 5.32 5.96 -15.84
N GLU A 99 4.60 6.74 -15.04
CA GLU A 99 4.95 7.11 -13.68
C GLU A 99 3.68 7.13 -12.83
N SER A 100 3.80 6.80 -11.55
CA SER A 100 2.74 7.01 -10.58
C SER A 100 2.60 8.49 -10.22
N ASP A 101 1.51 8.85 -9.56
CA ASP A 101 1.47 10.09 -8.80
C ASP A 101 2.42 10.02 -7.58
N ASP A 102 2.67 11.17 -6.98
CA ASP A 102 3.40 11.28 -5.72
C ASP A 102 2.58 10.74 -4.55
N TYR A 103 3.22 9.89 -3.74
CA TYR A 103 2.68 9.40 -2.49
C TYR A 103 3.43 10.00 -1.31
N THR A 104 2.75 10.82 -0.51
CA THR A 104 3.36 11.53 0.62
C THR A 104 2.95 10.90 1.95
N PHE A 105 3.92 10.65 2.81
CA PHE A 105 3.73 10.22 4.19
C PHE A 105 4.79 10.84 5.10
N ALA A 106 4.72 10.63 6.41
CA ALA A 106 5.74 11.10 7.35
C ALA A 106 6.38 9.94 8.10
N VAL A 107 7.69 10.03 8.31
CA VAL A 107 8.42 9.18 9.25
C VAL A 107 8.36 9.86 10.61
N GLU A 108 7.80 9.19 11.60
CA GLU A 108 7.85 9.67 12.98
C GLU A 108 9.20 9.32 13.60
N PRO A 109 9.84 10.24 14.34
CA PRO A 109 11.01 9.91 15.12
C PRO A 109 10.70 8.75 16.07
N ALA A 110 11.64 7.81 16.19
CA ALA A 110 11.53 6.78 17.21
C ALA A 110 11.34 7.46 18.58
N ALA A 111 10.26 7.11 19.29
CA ALA A 111 10.08 7.57 20.66
C ALA A 111 11.33 7.14 21.44
N GLY A 112 12.01 8.10 22.07
CA GLY A 112 13.12 7.80 22.97
C GLY A 112 12.69 6.80 24.05
N PRO A 113 13.62 6.09 24.70
CA PRO A 113 13.28 5.20 25.80
C PRO A 113 12.38 5.96 26.77
N ALA A 114 11.23 5.35 27.09
CA ALA A 114 10.34 5.92 28.09
C ALA A 114 11.15 6.20 29.36
N PRO A 115 10.98 7.37 30.00
CA PRO A 115 11.65 7.62 31.27
C PRO A 115 11.35 6.45 32.21
N GLU A 116 12.39 5.90 32.83
CA GLU A 116 12.24 4.85 33.85
C GLU A 116 11.14 5.29 34.82
N PRO A 117 10.18 4.41 35.17
CA PRO A 117 9.17 4.77 36.15
C PRO A 117 9.88 5.20 37.42
N ALA A 118 9.72 6.48 37.79
CA ALA A 118 10.14 6.94 39.11
C ALA A 118 9.52 5.96 40.13
N GLY A 119 10.38 5.38 40.98
CA GLY A 119 9.99 4.37 41.96
C GLY A 119 8.74 4.76 42.76
N PRO A 120 8.01 3.77 43.31
CA PRO A 120 6.63 3.94 43.74
C PRO A 120 6.43 5.14 44.69
N PRO A 121 5.44 6.00 44.44
CA PRO A 121 5.13 7.10 45.33
C PRO A 121 4.60 6.57 46.66
N ARG A 122 5.08 7.12 47.78
CA ARG A 122 4.49 6.85 49.10
C ARG A 122 3.14 7.57 49.18
N HIS A 123 2.04 6.82 49.20
CA HIS A 123 0.70 7.33 49.42
C HIS A 123 0.48 7.81 50.87
N PRO A 124 -0.28 8.90 51.05
CA PRO A 124 -1.38 8.91 52.00
C PRO A 124 -2.71 8.93 51.24
N GLY A 125 -3.70 8.22 51.78
CA GLY A 125 -4.90 7.77 51.08
C GLY A 125 -5.93 8.85 50.71
N GLY A 126 -6.92 8.41 49.93
CA GLY A 126 -8.10 9.18 49.55
C GLY A 126 -8.80 8.57 48.34
N ALA A 127 -10.10 8.28 48.48
CA ALA A 127 -10.88 7.41 47.62
C ALA A 127 -11.38 8.02 46.28
N ALA A 128 -11.93 7.11 45.46
CA ALA A 128 -12.91 7.26 44.36
C ALA A 128 -12.41 7.31 42.89
N SER A 129 -12.68 6.21 42.18
CA SER A 129 -12.92 6.12 40.70
C SER A 129 -14.23 6.86 40.33
N PRO A 130 -14.60 7.11 39.03
CA PRO A 130 -14.10 6.52 37.79
C PRO A 130 -13.91 7.49 36.59
N SER A 131 -13.09 7.13 35.62
CA SER A 131 -13.39 7.35 34.19
C SER A 131 -12.37 6.63 33.32
N GLY A 132 -12.86 5.64 32.59
CA GLY A 132 -12.11 4.98 31.53
C GLY A 132 -11.78 5.99 30.43
N SER A 133 -10.50 6.07 30.11
CA SER A 133 -10.04 6.69 28.87
C SER A 133 -9.95 5.60 27.79
N PRO A 134 -10.47 5.84 26.58
CA PRO A 134 -10.48 4.84 25.52
C PRO A 134 -9.06 4.55 25.04
N ALA A 135 -8.79 3.28 24.73
CA ALA A 135 -7.55 2.82 24.14
C ALA A 135 -7.20 3.63 22.87
N PRO A 136 -5.91 3.92 22.60
CA PRO A 136 -5.51 4.52 21.33
C PRO A 136 -5.94 3.60 20.18
N GLY A 137 -6.63 4.21 19.21
CA GLY A 137 -7.15 3.52 18.03
C GLY A 137 -6.07 2.79 17.27
N VAL A 138 -6.39 1.54 16.92
CA VAL A 138 -5.63 0.69 16.02
C VAL A 138 -5.38 1.43 14.70
N LEU A 139 -4.11 1.66 14.37
CA LEU A 139 -3.68 2.16 13.08
C LEU A 139 -3.56 1.01 12.08
N ALA A 140 -4.26 1.17 10.95
CA ALA A 140 -4.18 0.40 9.71
C ALA A 140 -4.52 -1.10 9.79
N ASP A 141 -5.79 -1.42 9.94
CA ASP A 141 -6.33 -2.70 9.47
C ASP A 141 -6.58 -2.63 7.95
N THR A 142 -5.50 -2.66 7.16
CA THR A 142 -5.59 -2.86 5.70
C THR A 142 -5.47 -4.36 5.43
N GLY A 143 -6.43 -5.12 5.97
CA GLY A 143 -6.46 -6.57 5.88
C GLY A 143 -7.83 -7.20 6.17
N ASP A 144 -8.89 -6.41 6.39
CA ASP A 144 -10.20 -6.96 6.68
C ASP A 144 -10.84 -7.61 5.43
N LEU A 145 -10.75 -8.94 5.37
CA LEU A 145 -11.47 -9.79 4.42
C LEU A 145 -13.00 -9.59 4.50
N GLY A 146 -13.53 -9.02 5.59
CA GLY A 146 -14.94 -8.64 5.75
C GLY A 146 -15.38 -7.53 4.81
N ALA A 147 -14.55 -6.50 4.60
CA ALA A 147 -14.83 -5.42 3.64
C ALA A 147 -14.85 -5.94 2.18
N LEU A 148 -13.97 -6.90 1.86
CA LEU A 148 -13.94 -7.59 0.56
C LEU A 148 -15.20 -8.47 0.33
N LEU A 149 -15.69 -9.15 1.37
CA LEU A 149 -16.92 -9.94 1.30
C LEU A 149 -18.18 -9.05 1.21
N GLY A 150 -18.18 -7.89 1.88
CA GLY A 150 -19.27 -6.90 1.81
C GLY A 150 -19.43 -6.29 0.40
N ALA A 151 -18.31 -5.95 -0.26
CA ALA A 151 -18.34 -5.45 -1.63
C ALA A 151 -18.81 -6.51 -2.65
N GLY A 152 -18.47 -7.79 -2.44
CA GLY A 152 -18.90 -8.89 -3.29
C GLY A 152 -20.42 -9.12 -3.29
N ALA A 153 -21.08 -8.97 -2.12
CA ALA A 153 -22.52 -9.18 -2.00
C ALA A 153 -23.36 -8.13 -2.75
N VAL A 154 -22.91 -6.86 -2.76
CA VAL A 154 -23.60 -5.76 -3.46
C VAL A 154 -23.54 -5.94 -4.98
N ALA A 155 -22.41 -6.41 -5.51
CA ALA A 155 -22.24 -6.66 -6.94
C ALA A 155 -23.16 -7.81 -7.45
N CYS A 156 -23.29 -8.90 -6.68
CA CYS A 156 -24.21 -9.99 -7.02
C CYS A 156 -25.68 -9.57 -6.99
N ALA A 157 -26.07 -8.71 -6.04
CA ALA A 157 -27.43 -8.19 -5.97
C ALA A 157 -27.79 -7.30 -7.18
N LEU A 158 -26.86 -6.43 -7.61
CA LEU A 158 -27.07 -5.58 -8.78
C LEU A 158 -27.17 -6.39 -10.09
N LEU A 159 -26.38 -7.46 -10.24
CA LEU A 159 -26.46 -8.35 -11.39
C LEU A 159 -27.78 -9.14 -11.44
N ALA A 160 -28.28 -9.61 -10.29
CA ALA A 160 -29.56 -10.31 -10.20
C ALA A 160 -30.75 -9.41 -10.56
N VAL A 161 -30.76 -8.17 -10.05
CA VAL A 161 -31.80 -7.18 -10.36
C VAL A 161 -31.75 -6.79 -11.85
N GLY A 162 -30.56 -6.60 -12.41
CA GLY A 162 -30.37 -6.34 -13.84
C GLY A 162 -30.92 -7.47 -14.72
N ALA A 163 -30.65 -8.73 -14.36
CA ALA A 163 -31.15 -9.90 -15.10
C ALA A 163 -32.68 -10.00 -15.09
N VAL A 164 -33.34 -9.70 -13.96
CA VAL A 164 -34.80 -9.69 -13.83
C VAL A 164 -35.43 -8.59 -14.70
N LEU A 165 -34.85 -7.39 -14.71
CA LEU A 165 -35.34 -6.28 -15.56
C LEU A 165 -35.21 -6.60 -17.05
N VAL A 166 -34.11 -7.21 -17.48
CA VAL A 166 -33.91 -7.61 -18.89
C VAL A 166 -34.87 -8.74 -19.29
N ALA A 167 -35.12 -9.70 -18.41
CA ALA A 167 -36.09 -10.77 -18.66
C ALA A 167 -37.53 -10.23 -18.73
N GLY A 168 -37.92 -9.33 -17.83
CA GLY A 168 -39.25 -8.69 -17.83
C GLY A 168 -39.50 -7.79 -19.04
N ALA A 169 -38.48 -7.07 -19.52
CA ALA A 169 -38.58 -6.28 -20.74
C ALA A 169 -38.75 -7.15 -22.01
N ARG A 170 -38.24 -8.39 -22.01
CA ARG A 170 -38.37 -9.33 -23.12
C ARG A 170 -39.74 -10.01 -23.17
N THR A 171 -40.38 -10.24 -22.02
CA THR A 171 -41.71 -10.86 -21.96
C THR A 171 -42.83 -9.87 -22.27
N THR A 172 -42.68 -8.60 -21.87
CA THR A 172 -43.61 -7.52 -22.21
C THR A 172 -43.61 -7.18 -23.70
N ARG A 173 -42.44 -7.23 -24.37
CA ARG A 173 -42.33 -7.12 -25.84
C ARG A 173 -42.88 -8.33 -26.60
N ARG A 174 -43.11 -9.47 -25.94
CA ARG A 174 -43.64 -10.70 -26.56
C ARG A 174 -45.14 -10.89 -26.38
N LYS A 175 -45.84 -10.01 -25.64
CA LYS A 175 -47.30 -10.08 -25.54
C LYS A 175 -47.91 -9.42 -26.78
N PRO A 176 -48.55 -10.17 -27.71
CA PRO A 176 -49.32 -9.53 -28.77
C PRO A 176 -50.53 -8.83 -28.14
N PRO A 177 -51.07 -7.77 -28.77
CA PRO A 177 -52.27 -7.11 -28.27
C PRO A 177 -53.41 -8.13 -28.17
N ALA A 178 -54.15 -8.09 -27.06
CA ALA A 178 -55.40 -8.82 -26.96
C ALA A 178 -56.37 -8.28 -28.01
N ALA A 179 -56.88 -9.15 -28.87
CA ALA A 179 -58.02 -8.86 -29.72
C ALA A 179 -59.30 -8.90 -28.86
N ASP A 180 -60.15 -7.89 -29.09
CA ASP A 180 -61.49 -7.57 -28.54
C ASP A 180 -62.16 -8.56 -27.55
#